data_AF-A0A932DID2-F1
#
_entry.id   AF-A0A932DID2-F1
#
_cell.length_a   1.000
_cell.length_b   1.000
_cell.length_c   1.000
_cell.angle_alpha   90.00
_cell.angle_beta   90.00
_cell.angle_gamma   90.00
#
_symmetry.space_group_name_H-M   'P 1'
#
loop_
_entity.id
_entity.type
_entity.pdbx_description
1 polymer ?
#
loop_
_entity_poly.entity_id
_entity_poly.type
_entity_poly.pdbx_seq_one_letter_code
_entity_poly.pdbx_strand_id
1 'polypeptide(L)'
;MTQQYLVGELSLILGELQAVATNEAAVRDIARLRQEAETTPPAALSHVMKRAVELTNRVCSDTLERGDVATFAREVTICAELRELGVCAGLLEEDQTSDETGLS
;
A
#
# COMPACT_ATOMS: atom_id res chain seq x y z
N MET A 1 -4.30 -7.48 16.14
CA MET A 1 -5.00 -8.02 14.96
C MET A 1 -4.67 -9.50 14.79
N THR A 2 -5.58 -10.31 14.23
CA THR A 2 -5.26 -11.70 13.89
C THR A 2 -4.59 -11.76 12.52
N GLN A 3 -3.82 -12.80 12.25
CA GLN A 3 -3.19 -12.99 10.94
C GLN A 3 -4.21 -13.06 9.80
N GLN A 4 -5.30 -13.80 9.99
CA GLN A 4 -6.35 -13.95 8.97
C GLN A 4 -7.03 -12.61 8.65
N TYR A 5 -7.19 -11.76 9.67
CA TYR A 5 -7.67 -10.40 9.47
C TYR A 5 -6.69 -9.59 8.63
N LEU A 6 -5.39 -9.60 8.96
CA LEU A 6 -4.37 -8.85 8.20
C LEU A 6 -4.28 -9.27 6.74
N VAL A 7 -4.36 -10.58 6.46
CA VAL A 7 -4.38 -11.10 5.08
C VAL A 7 -5.63 -10.62 4.34
N GLY A 8 -6.80 -10.71 4.98
CA GLY A 8 -8.07 -10.26 4.40
C GLY A 8 -8.08 -8.76 4.11
N GLU A 9 -7.67 -7.95 5.08
CA GLU A 9 -7.64 -6.49 4.97
C GLU A 9 -6.65 -6.03 3.88
N LEU A 10 -5.43 -6.59 3.87
CA LEU A 10 -4.45 -6.29 2.82
C LEU A 10 -4.97 -6.67 1.43
N SER A 11 -5.64 -7.82 1.31
CA SER A 11 -6.19 -8.29 0.05
C SER A 11 -7.34 -7.41 -0.44
N LEU A 12 -8.15 -6.88 0.49
CA LEU A 12 -9.22 -5.94 0.20
C LEU A 12 -8.67 -4.62 -0.35
N ILE A 13 -7.74 -3.99 0.37
CA ILE A 13 -7.10 -2.72 -0.01
C ILE A 13 -6.41 -2.86 -1.38
N LEU A 14 -5.70 -3.97 -1.62
CA LEU A 14 -5.10 -4.25 -2.93
C LEU A 14 -6.15 -4.44 -4.03
N GLY A 15 -7.30 -5.05 -3.72
CA GLY A 15 -8.41 -5.16 -4.65
C GLY A 15 -9.01 -3.80 -5.04
N GLU A 16 -9.12 -2.88 -4.08
CA GLU A 16 -9.59 -1.51 -4.34
C GLU A 16 -8.58 -0.73 -5.18
N LEU A 17 -7.29 -0.84 -4.88
CA LEU A 17 -6.24 -0.25 -5.71
C LEU A 17 -6.29 -0.77 -7.15
N GLN A 18 -6.47 -2.08 -7.32
CA GLN A 18 -6.58 -2.71 -8.64
C GLN A 18 -7.76 -2.17 -9.44
N ALA A 19 -8.87 -1.83 -8.76
CA ALA A 19 -10.08 -1.32 -9.41
C ALA A 19 -9.94 0.14 -9.89
N VAL A 20 -9.07 0.93 -9.26
CA VAL A 20 -8.85 2.34 -9.64
C VAL A 20 -7.61 2.54 -10.53
N ALA A 21 -6.67 1.59 -10.53
CA ALA A 21 -5.48 1.66 -11.34
C ALA A 21 -5.82 1.67 -12.84
N THR A 22 -5.30 2.68 -13.56
CA THR A 22 -5.57 2.89 -15.00
C THR A 22 -4.52 2.27 -15.91
N ASN A 23 -3.36 1.88 -15.36
CA ASN A 23 -2.27 1.24 -16.09
C ASN A 23 -2.37 -0.30 -15.98
N GLU A 24 -2.47 -1.00 -17.11
CA GLU A 24 -2.56 -2.47 -17.13
C GLU A 24 -1.36 -3.17 -16.48
N ALA A 25 -0.16 -2.59 -16.57
CA ALA A 25 1.01 -3.15 -15.90
C ALA A 25 0.85 -3.08 -14.38
N ALA A 26 0.39 -1.92 -13.87
CA ALA A 26 0.08 -1.75 -12.45
C ALA A 26 -1.03 -2.71 -12.01
N VAL A 27 -2.12 -2.83 -12.77
CA VAL A 27 -3.23 -3.77 -12.47
C VAL A 27 -2.71 -5.20 -12.30
N ARG A 28 -1.79 -5.67 -13.17
CA ARG A 28 -1.20 -7.01 -13.06
C ARG A 28 -0.29 -7.15 -11.85
N ASP A 29 0.52 -6.14 -11.55
CA ASP A 29 1.42 -6.18 -10.40
C ASP A 29 0.65 -6.14 -9.08
N ILE A 30 -0.44 -5.37 -9.01
CA ILE A 30 -1.35 -5.34 -7.85
C ILE A 30 -2.03 -6.70 -7.67
N ALA A 31 -2.56 -7.29 -8.75
CA ALA A 31 -3.18 -8.61 -8.70
C ALA A 31 -2.21 -9.68 -8.19
N ARG A 32 -0.95 -9.62 -8.61
CA ARG A 32 0.11 -10.52 -8.11
C ARG A 32 0.36 -10.30 -6.62
N LEU A 33 0.50 -9.06 -6.16
CA LEU A 33 0.70 -8.78 -4.74
C LEU A 33 -0.48 -9.23 -3.87
N ARG A 34 -1.70 -9.09 -4.38
CA ARG A 34 -2.90 -9.60 -3.70
C ARG A 34 -2.83 -11.12 -3.55
N GLN A 35 -2.51 -11.84 -4.63
CA GLN A 35 -2.31 -13.28 -4.57
C GLN A 35 -1.19 -13.67 -3.59
N GLU A 36 -0.09 -12.93 -3.57
CA GLU A 36 0.99 -13.15 -2.60
C GLU A 36 0.50 -12.96 -1.16
N ALA A 37 -0.26 -11.91 -0.85
CA ALA A 37 -0.84 -11.68 0.47
C ALA A 37 -1.71 -12.86 0.95
N GLU A 38 -2.50 -13.42 0.04
CA GLU A 38 -3.41 -14.54 0.32
C GLU A 38 -2.68 -15.89 0.52
N THR A 39 -1.47 -16.04 -0.05
CA THR A 39 -0.78 -17.35 -0.14
C THR A 39 0.53 -17.44 0.64
N THR A 40 1.14 -16.31 1.01
CA THR A 40 2.41 -16.32 1.75
C THR A 40 2.24 -16.62 3.24
N PRO A 41 3.27 -17.22 3.87
CA PRO A 41 3.29 -17.37 5.31
C PRO A 41 3.23 -16.02 6.03
N PRO A 42 2.67 -15.96 7.25
CA PRO A 42 2.55 -14.72 8.04
C PRO A 42 3.87 -13.98 8.23
N ALA A 43 4.97 -14.72 8.41
CA ALA A 43 6.30 -14.15 8.60
C ALA A 43 6.80 -13.33 7.39
N ALA A 44 6.21 -13.53 6.20
CA ALA A 44 6.54 -12.79 4.99
C ALA A 44 5.61 -11.58 4.74
N LEU A 45 4.58 -11.38 5.57
CA LEU A 45 3.57 -10.35 5.34
C LEU A 45 4.14 -8.93 5.37
N SER A 46 5.16 -8.67 6.20
CA SER A 46 5.87 -7.38 6.23
C SER A 46 6.54 -7.06 4.89
N HIS A 47 7.05 -8.07 4.18
CA HIS A 47 7.64 -7.87 2.86
C HIS A 47 6.57 -7.57 1.80
N VAL A 48 5.45 -8.28 1.83
CA VAL A 48 4.31 -8.00 0.93
C VAL A 48 3.77 -6.58 1.18
N MET A 49 3.63 -6.18 2.44
CA MET A 49 3.18 -4.84 2.82
C MET A 49 4.11 -3.73 2.29
N LYS A 50 5.43 -3.88 2.44
CA LYS A 50 6.41 -2.92 1.89
C LYS A 50 6.30 -2.79 0.38
N ARG A 51 6.22 -3.92 -0.33
CA ARG A 51 6.05 -3.92 -1.80
C ARG A 51 4.72 -3.32 -2.24
N ALA A 52 3.65 -3.51 -1.46
CA ALA A 52 2.36 -2.90 -1.72
C ALA A 52 2.47 -1.37 -1.62
N VAL A 53 3.08 -0.84 -0.56
CA VAL A 53 3.29 0.62 -0.41
C VAL A 53 4.14 1.19 -1.55
N GLU A 54 5.25 0.53 -1.90
CA GLU A 54 6.10 0.95 -3.03
C GLU A 54 5.36 0.93 -4.37
N LEU A 55 4.46 -0.04 -4.58
CA LEU A 55 3.66 -0.10 -5.80
C LEU A 55 2.60 1.01 -5.82
N THR A 56 1.88 1.22 -4.71
CA THR A 56 0.88 2.29 -4.62
C THR A 56 1.53 3.67 -4.83
N ASN A 57 2.71 3.92 -4.26
CA ASN A 57 3.45 5.17 -4.49
C ASN A 57 3.79 5.40 -5.97
N ARG A 58 4.18 4.34 -6.69
CA ARG A 58 4.42 4.42 -8.14
C ARG A 58 3.15 4.71 -8.91
N VAL A 59 2.05 4.02 -8.58
CA VAL A 59 0.73 4.26 -9.19
C VAL A 59 0.26 5.70 -8.99
N CYS A 60 0.34 6.21 -7.76
CA CYS A 60 0.03 7.61 -7.44
C CYS A 60 0.90 8.58 -8.25
N SER A 61 2.22 8.31 -8.34
CA SER A 61 3.15 9.18 -9.07
C SER A 61 2.83 9.20 -10.57
N ASP A 62 2.61 8.03 -11.17
CA ASP A 62 2.23 7.89 -12.58
C ASP A 62 0.94 8.64 -12.91
N THR A 63 -0.06 8.57 -12.02
CA THR A 63 -1.35 9.25 -12.19
C THR A 63 -1.23 10.76 -12.00
N LEU A 64 -0.42 11.20 -11.03
CA LEU A 64 -0.10 12.61 -10.81
C LEU A 64 0.59 13.23 -12.04
N GLU A 65 1.55 12.52 -12.64
CA GLU A 65 2.25 12.95 -13.86
C GLU A 65 1.31 13.08 -15.07
N ARG A 66 0.26 12.25 -15.14
CA ARG A 66 -0.79 12.36 -16.18
C ARG A 66 -1.78 13.50 -15.91
N GLY A 67 -1.76 14.11 -14.72
CA GLY A 67 -2.68 15.17 -14.33
C GLY A 67 -4.10 14.70 -14.04
N ASP A 68 -4.32 13.39 -13.83
CA ASP A 68 -5.63 12.85 -13.47
C ASP A 68 -5.86 12.97 -11.96
N VAL A 69 -6.26 14.18 -11.54
CA VAL A 69 -6.47 14.54 -10.13
C VAL A 69 -7.54 13.67 -9.46
N ALA A 70 -8.58 13.26 -10.20
CA ALA A 70 -9.68 12.49 -9.64
C ALA A 70 -9.26 11.05 -9.31
N THR A 71 -8.51 10.41 -10.21
CA THR A 71 -7.93 9.08 -9.96
C THR A 71 -6.85 9.16 -8.89
N PHE A 72 -5.97 10.17 -8.94
CA PHE A 72 -4.92 10.38 -7.94
C PHE A 72 -5.49 10.51 -6.53
N ALA A 73 -6.57 11.28 -6.34
CA ALA A 73 -7.20 11.43 -5.04
C ALA A 73 -7.68 10.09 -4.45
N ARG A 74 -8.21 9.20 -5.29
CA ARG A 74 -8.63 7.85 -4.86
C ARG A 74 -7.43 6.97 -4.50
N GLU A 75 -6.40 6.99 -5.34
CA GLU A 75 -5.19 6.20 -5.13
C GLU A 75 -4.45 6.63 -3.84
N VAL A 76 -4.39 7.92 -3.54
CA VAL A 76 -3.78 8.44 -2.31
C VAL A 76 -4.57 8.06 -1.06
N THR A 77 -5.90 8.05 -1.10
CA THR A 77 -6.72 7.54 0.01
C THR A 77 -6.41 6.07 0.30
N ILE A 78 -6.38 5.23 -0.73
CA ILE A 78 -6.03 3.81 -0.60
C ILE A 78 -4.58 3.65 -0.09
N CYS A 79 -3.66 4.51 -0.54
CA CYS A 79 -2.29 4.53 -0.03
C CYS A 79 -2.22 4.85 1.47
N ALA A 80 -3.04 5.78 1.94
CA ALA A 80 -3.11 6.14 3.35
C ALA A 80 -3.63 4.98 4.20
N GLU A 81 -4.72 4.32 3.76
CA GLU A 81 -5.29 3.15 4.42
C GLU A 81 -4.29 1.98 4.48
N LEU A 82 -3.58 1.72 3.38
CA LEU A 82 -2.54 0.69 3.32
C LEU A 82 -1.41 0.97 4.33
N ARG A 83 -0.96 2.23 4.41
CA ARG A 83 0.08 2.63 5.36
C ARG A 83 -0.40 2.52 6.80
N GLU A 84 -1.62 2.96 7.09
CA GLU A 84 -2.23 2.86 8.42
C GLU A 84 -2.33 1.40 8.87
N LEU A 85 -2.82 0.51 8.01
CA LEU A 85 -2.85 -0.93 8.27
C LEU A 85 -1.44 -1.46 8.59
N GLY A 86 -0.45 -1.11 7.77
CA GLY A 86 0.93 -1.54 7.94
C GLY A 86 1.54 -1.09 9.28
N VAL A 87 1.32 0.16 9.69
CA VAL A 87 1.81 0.70 10.96
C VAL A 87 1.08 0.07 12.14
N CYS A 88 -0.26 0.04 12.12
CA CYS A 88 -1.07 -0.57 13.18
C CYS A 88 -0.77 -2.07 13.38
N ALA A 89 -0.36 -2.76 12.31
CA ALA A 89 0.00 -4.16 12.34
C ALA A 89 1.46 -4.43 12.74
N GLY A 90 2.29 -3.38 12.90
CA GLY A 90 3.74 -3.52 13.11
C GLY A 90 4.46 -4.14 11.91
N LEU A 91 3.87 -4.04 10.71
CA LEU A 91 4.45 -4.53 9.45
C LEU A 91 5.31 -3.47 8.75
N LEU A 92 5.05 -2.20 9.08
CA LEU A 92 5.83 -1.02 8.68
C LEU A 92 6.34 -0.31 9.93
N GLU A 93 7.47 0.35 9.78
CA GLU A 93 7.91 1.34 10.77
C GLU A 93 7.03 2.57 10.62
N GLU A 94 6.65 3.18 11.74
CA GLU A 94 6.10 4.53 11.72
C GLU A 94 7.25 5.43 11.24
N ASP A 95 7.05 6.18 10.15
CA ASP A 95 8.06 7.17 9.75
C ASP A 95 8.27 8.10 10.95
N GLN A 96 9.40 7.92 11.65
CA GLN A 96 9.86 8.90 12.59
C GLN A 96 10.31 10.08 11.74
N THR A 97 9.38 10.98 11.40
CA THR A 97 9.73 12.38 11.27
C THR A 97 10.24 12.79 12.64
N SER A 98 11.53 12.56 12.86
CA SER A 98 12.27 13.16 13.95
C SER A 98 12.08 14.66 13.78
N ASP A 99 11.21 15.23 14.61
CA ASP A 99 11.30 16.63 15.02
C ASP A 99 12.67 16.79 15.72
N GLU A 100 13.75 16.82 14.94
CA GLU A 100 15.04 17.37 15.36
C GLU A 100 15.16 18.79 14.83
N THR A 101 14.27 19.67 15.27
CA THR A 101 14.67 21.05 15.58
C THR A 101 15.04 21.13 17.06
N GLY A 102 16.06 20.36 17.44
CA GLY A 102 16.81 20.54 18.68
C GLY A 102 17.99 21.46 18.41
N LEU A 103 18.12 22.52 19.22
CA LEU A 103 19.09 23.60 19.07
C LEU A 103 20.55 23.16 18.85
N SER A 104 21.26 23.87 17.98
CA SER A 104 22.60 24.41 18.24
C SER A 104 22.87 25.63 17.35
#